data_AF-A0A8X6T3Y0-F1
#
_entry.id   AF-A0A8X6T3Y0-F1
#
_cell.length_a   1.000
_cell.length_b   1.000
_cell.length_c   1.000
_cell.angle_alpha   90.00
_cell.angle_beta   90.00
_cell.angle_gamma   90.00
#
_symmetry.space_group_name_H-M   'P 1'
#
loop_
_entity.id
_entity.type
_entity.pdbx_description
1 polymer ?
#
loop_
_entity_poly.entity_id
_entity_poly.type
_entity_poly.pdbx_seq_one_letter_code
_entity_poly.pdbx_strand_id
1 'polypeptide(L)'
;MSSRHHIDDFIRSRIIEKIEEGRKIRDVARVFDIAHSVVSRLWKSFKTNGMCSRRHGGGRVRSTTPAEDRYIVLSAKRNRRITAQQVANQILAA
;
A
#
# COMPACT_ATOMS: atom_id res chain seq x y z
N MET A 1 -3.73 -21.10 1.03
CA MET A 1 -3.21 -20.00 0.19
C MET A 1 -4.38 -19.17 -0.31
N SER A 2 -4.50 -17.90 0.05
CA SER A 2 -5.57 -17.04 -0.46
C SER A 2 -5.09 -16.38 -1.75
N SER A 3 -5.54 -16.88 -2.91
CA SER A 3 -5.30 -16.23 -4.19
C SER A 3 -6.03 -14.89 -4.21
N ARG A 4 -5.28 -13.78 -4.27
CA ARG A 4 -5.85 -12.45 -4.44
C ARG A 4 -5.94 -12.15 -5.93
N HIS A 5 -7.06 -12.49 -6.54
CA HIS A 5 -7.36 -12.03 -7.90
C HIS A 5 -7.70 -10.53 -7.88
N HIS A 6 -6.98 -9.77 -8.71
CA HIS A 6 -7.17 -8.33 -8.83
C HIS A 6 -8.14 -8.02 -9.98
N ILE A 7 -9.10 -7.14 -9.72
CA ILE A 7 -9.96 -6.57 -10.76
C ILE A 7 -9.15 -5.52 -11.52
N ASP A 8 -9.17 -5.64 -12.84
CA ASP A 8 -8.51 -4.70 -13.75
C ASP A 8 -9.00 -3.25 -13.56
N ASP A 9 -8.10 -2.28 -13.72
CA ASP A 9 -8.39 -0.85 -13.53
C ASP A 9 -9.44 -0.32 -14.52
N PHE A 10 -9.54 -0.91 -15.71
CA PHE A 10 -10.62 -0.58 -16.66
C PHE A 10 -11.99 -0.97 -16.11
N ILE A 11 -12.11 -2.20 -15.59
CA ILE A 11 -13.36 -2.70 -15.00
C ILE A 11 -13.74 -1.88 -13.76
N ARG A 12 -12.75 -1.49 -12.95
CA ARG A 12 -12.97 -0.61 -11.78
C ARG A 12 -13.55 0.75 -12.20
N SER A 13 -13.03 1.33 -13.28
CA SER A 13 -13.51 2.61 -13.81
C SER A 13 -14.94 2.50 -14.33
N ARG A 14 -15.27 1.43 -15.08
CA ARG A 14 -16.65 1.17 -15.55
C ARG A 14 -17.64 0.93 -14.41
N ILE A 15 -17.23 0.26 -13.34
CA ILE A 15 -18.08 0.07 -12.16
C ILE A 15 -18.41 1.41 -11.50
N ILE A 16 -17.42 2.29 -11.37
CA ILE A 16 -17.58 3.62 -10.76
C ILE A 16 -18.51 4.49 -11.62
N GLU A 17 -18.28 4.54 -12.93
CA GLU A 17 -19.14 5.25 -13.90
C GLU A 17 -20.61 4.82 -13.77
N LYS A 18 -20.89 3.51 -13.68
CA LYS A 18 -22.26 3.00 -13.51
C LYS A 18 -22.89 3.37 -12.18
N ILE A 19 -22.10 3.53 -11.12
CA ILE A 19 -22.59 3.98 -9.81
C ILE A 19 -22.87 5.50 -9.84
N GLU A 20 -22.03 6.27 -10.53
CA GLU A 20 -22.23 7.72 -10.72
C GLU A 20 -23.46 8.03 -11.58
N GLU A 21 -23.78 7.18 -12.57
CA GLU A 21 -25.05 7.19 -13.32
C GLU A 21 -26.29 6.92 -12.43
N GLY A 22 -26.12 6.64 -11.13
CA GLY A 22 -27.19 6.43 -10.17
C GLY A 22 -27.65 4.98 -10.04
N ARG A 23 -26.94 4.00 -10.62
CA ARG A 23 -27.29 2.58 -10.43
C ARG A 23 -26.96 2.11 -9.03
N LYS A 24 -27.79 1.20 -8.51
CA LYS A 24 -27.56 0.58 -7.21
C LYS A 24 -26.36 -0.37 -7.29
N ILE A 25 -25.54 -0.37 -6.23
CA ILE A 25 -24.36 -1.24 -6.08
C ILE A 25 -24.68 -2.72 -6.35
N ARG A 26 -25.86 -3.18 -5.92
CA ARG A 26 -26.32 -4.57 -6.14
C ARG A 26 -26.53 -4.90 -7.61
N ASP A 27 -27.06 -3.98 -8.38
CA ASP A 27 -27.32 -4.19 -9.80
C ASP A 27 -26.01 -4.16 -10.58
N VAL A 28 -25.10 -3.24 -10.22
CA VAL A 28 -23.74 -3.19 -10.77
C VAL A 28 -22.97 -4.48 -10.46
N ALA A 29 -23.04 -4.99 -9.23
CA ALA A 29 -22.42 -6.25 -8.84
C ALA A 29 -22.90 -7.44 -9.70
N ARG A 30 -24.19 -7.50 -10.03
CA ARG A 30 -24.75 -8.54 -10.91
C ARG A 30 -24.29 -8.40 -12.35
N VAL A 31 -24.26 -7.17 -12.89
CA VAL A 31 -23.87 -6.91 -14.28
C VAL A 31 -22.42 -7.31 -14.55
N PHE A 32 -21.53 -7.05 -13.59
CA PHE A 32 -20.11 -7.36 -13.73
C PHE A 32 -19.71 -8.72 -13.15
N ASP A 33 -20.66 -9.51 -12.63
CA ASP A 33 -20.42 -10.79 -11.95
C ASP A 33 -19.34 -10.70 -10.85
N ILE A 34 -19.39 -9.63 -10.04
CA ILE A 34 -18.45 -9.37 -8.96
C ILE A 34 -19.18 -9.36 -7.63
N ALA A 35 -18.54 -9.89 -6.59
CA ALA A 35 -19.09 -9.86 -5.24
C ALA A 35 -19.44 -8.42 -4.80
N HIS A 36 -20.67 -8.24 -4.29
CA HIS A 36 -21.18 -6.95 -3.80
C HIS A 36 -20.21 -6.23 -2.84
N SER A 37 -19.51 -7.00 -1.99
CA SER A 37 -18.53 -6.45 -1.03
C SER A 37 -17.35 -5.76 -1.71
N VAL A 38 -16.94 -6.23 -2.90
CA VAL A 38 -15.84 -5.64 -3.66
C VAL A 38 -16.28 -4.33 -4.31
N VAL A 39 -17.47 -4.30 -4.92
CA VAL A 39 -18.07 -3.08 -5.49
C VAL A 39 -18.31 -2.02 -4.41
N SER A 40 -18.82 -2.43 -3.24
CA SER A 40 -19.03 -1.53 -2.11
C SER A 40 -17.73 -0.92 -1.57
N ARG A 41 -16.67 -1.73 -1.42
CA ARG A 41 -15.34 -1.23 -1.03
C ARG A 41 -14.73 -0.31 -2.09
N LEU A 42 -14.92 -0.64 -3.36
CA LEU A 42 -14.46 0.18 -4.48
C LEU A 42 -15.10 1.58 -4.42
N TRP A 43 -16.42 1.65 -4.31
CA TRP A 43 -17.14 2.91 -4.19
C TRP A 43 -16.71 3.72 -2.98
N LYS A 44 -16.55 3.07 -1.82
CA LYS A 44 -16.06 3.73 -0.61
C LYS A 44 -14.66 4.32 -0.81
N SER A 45 -13.73 3.55 -1.38
CA SER A 45 -12.36 4.00 -1.67
C SER A 45 -12.33 5.15 -2.67
N PHE A 46 -13.18 5.10 -3.70
CA PHE A 46 -13.28 6.16 -4.69
C PHE A 46 -13.78 7.46 -4.07
N LYS A 47 -14.83 7.42 -3.24
CA LYS A 47 -15.31 8.60 -2.51
C LYS A 47 -14.27 9.19 -1.55
N THR A 48 -13.40 8.37 -0.97
CA THR A 48 -12.36 8.87 -0.05
C THR A 48 -11.17 9.47 -0.79
N ASN A 49 -10.75 8.86 -1.91
CA ASN A 49 -9.45 9.15 -2.53
C ASN A 49 -9.55 9.78 -3.92
N GLY A 50 -10.72 9.77 -4.56
CA GLY A 50 -10.94 10.21 -5.94
C GLY A 50 -10.31 9.32 -7.02
N MET A 51 -9.61 8.25 -6.63
CA MET A 51 -8.86 7.39 -7.56
C MET A 51 -9.61 6.09 -7.85
N CYS A 52 -9.79 5.78 -9.14
CA CYS A 52 -10.31 4.49 -9.61
C CYS A 52 -9.24 3.39 -9.53
N SER A 53 -7.98 3.78 -9.75
CA SER A 53 -6.84 2.88 -9.73
C SER A 53 -6.49 2.43 -8.31
N ARG A 54 -5.74 1.33 -8.24
CA ARG A 54 -5.16 0.89 -6.98
C ARG A 54 -4.14 1.92 -6.49
N ARG A 55 -4.28 2.35 -5.24
CA ARG A 55 -3.21 3.11 -4.56
C ARG A 55 -1.97 2.23 -4.46
N HIS A 56 -0.83 2.71 -4.95
CA HIS A 56 0.43 2.04 -4.70
C HIS A 56 0.62 1.97 -3.18
N GLY A 57 0.79 0.75 -2.66
CA GLY A 57 1.01 0.57 -1.24
C GLY A 57 2.32 1.23 -0.87
N GLY A 58 2.30 2.15 0.10
CA GLY A 58 3.53 2.54 0.76
C GLY A 58 4.08 1.32 1.49
N GLY A 59 5.38 1.09 1.37
CA GLY A 59 6.06 0.12 2.24
C GLY A 59 5.98 0.55 3.70
N ARG A 60 6.45 -0.33 4.60
CA ARG A 60 6.68 0.07 5.99
C ARG A 60 7.64 1.26 6.00
N VAL A 61 7.29 2.30 6.76
CA VAL A 61 8.16 3.46 6.97
C VAL A 61 9.51 2.96 7.49
N ARG A 62 10.62 3.49 6.95
CA ARG A 62 11.96 3.09 7.37
C ARG A 62 12.16 3.45 8.83
N SER A 63 12.74 2.53 9.60
CA SER A 63 13.09 2.78 10.99
C SER A 63 14.38 3.61 11.13
N THR A 64 15.24 3.57 10.12
CA THR A 64 16.49 4.32 10.07
C THR A 64 16.44 5.44 9.05
N THR A 65 17.13 6.54 9.34
CA THR A 65 17.34 7.64 8.38
C THR A 65 18.47 7.31 7.40
N PRO A 66 18.52 7.95 6.20
CA PRO A 66 19.63 7.75 5.26
C PRO A 66 21.01 8.13 5.84
N ALA A 67 21.05 9.02 6.84
CA ALA A 67 22.30 9.37 7.54
C ALA A 67 22.75 8.23 8.45
N GLU A 68 21.82 7.65 9.22
CA GLU A 68 22.07 6.48 10.07
C GLU A 68 22.50 5.26 9.24
N ASP A 69 21.82 4.99 8.11
CA ASP A 69 22.19 3.90 7.20
C ASP A 69 23.65 4.03 6.73
N ARG A 70 24.08 5.26 6.38
CA ARG A 70 25.47 5.53 6.01
C ARG A 70 26.43 5.35 7.19
N TYR A 71 26.04 5.81 8.37
CA TYR A 71 26.84 5.64 9.58
C TYR A 71 27.05 4.16 9.92
N ILE A 72 25.99 3.34 9.88
CA ILE A 72 26.05 1.89 10.13
C ILE A 72 27.05 1.24 9.17
N VAL A 73 26.95 1.53 7.87
CA VAL A 73 27.86 0.96 6.85
C VAL A 73 29.31 1.37 7.10
N LEU A 74 29.56 2.64 7.43
CA LEU A 74 30.91 3.14 7.68
C LEU A 74 31.51 2.56 8.97
N SER A 75 30.73 2.49 10.05
CA SER A 75 31.16 1.94 11.33
C SER A 75 31.51 0.46 11.22
N ALA A 76 30.69 -0.33 10.52
CA ALA A 76 30.97 -1.74 10.25
C ALA A 76 32.21 -1.96 9.36
N LYS A 77 32.45 -1.07 8.39
CA LYS A 77 33.65 -1.13 7.53
C LYS A 77 34.92 -0.76 8.27
N ARG A 78 34.88 0.29 9.11
CA ARG A 78 36.02 0.76 9.90
C ARG A 78 36.42 -0.22 11.00
N ASN A 79 35.43 -0.80 11.68
CA ASN A 79 35.65 -1.79 12.71
C ASN A 79 34.81 -3.05 12.44
N ARG A 80 35.42 -4.05 11.80
CA ARG A 80 34.74 -5.30 11.46
C ARG A 80 34.28 -6.14 12.67
N ARG A 81 34.71 -5.80 13.89
CA ARG A 81 34.34 -6.50 15.14
C ARG A 81 33.26 -5.77 15.94
N ILE A 82 32.81 -4.59 15.52
CA ILE A 82 31.78 -3.85 16.24
C ILE A 82 30.44 -4.59 16.20
N THR A 83 29.74 -4.65 17.33
CA THR A 83 28.43 -5.32 17.39
C THR A 83 27.30 -4.39 16.95
N ALA A 84 26.21 -4.97 16.44
CA ALA A 84 25.03 -4.19 16.06
C ALA A 84 24.48 -3.36 17.24
N GLN A 85 24.52 -3.90 18.47
CA GLN A 85 24.09 -3.18 19.67
C GLN A 85 24.97 -1.97 19.97
N GLN A 86 26.29 -2.11 19.80
CA GLN A 86 27.22 -0.99 19.98
C GLN A 86 26.96 0.12 18.96
N VAL A 87 26.74 -0.23 17.69
CA VAL A 87 26.39 0.73 16.64
C VAL A 87 25.05 1.40 16.94
N ALA A 88 24.04 0.64 17.38
CA ALA A 88 22.74 1.19 17.75
C ALA A 88 22.84 2.17 18.94
N ASN A 89 23.60 1.83 19.98
CA ASN A 89 23.83 2.73 21.11
C ASN A 89 24.53 4.02 20.68
N GLN A 90 25.48 3.96 19.74
CA GLN A 90 26.16 5.14 19.21
C GLN A 90 25.22 6.06 18.42
N ILE A 91 24.27 5.48 17.68
CA ILE A 91 23.24 6.23 16.94
C ILE A 91 22.25 6.89 17.91
N LEU A 92 21.84 6.18 18.96
CA LEU A 92 20.87 6.68 19.94
C LEU A 92 21.47 7.71 20.92
N ALA A 93 22.80 7.71 21.09
CA ALA A 93 23.52 8.65 21.94
C ALA A 93 23.98 9.92 21.20
N ALA A 94 23.77 9.99 19.88
CA ALA A 94 24.09 11.14 19.04
C ALA A 94 22.88 12.07 18.91
#